data_AF-A0A955XTF0-F1
#
_entry.id   AF-A0A955XTF0-F1
#
_cell.length_a   1.000
_cell.length_b   1.000
_cell.length_c   1.000
_cell.angle_alpha   90.00
_cell.angle_beta   90.00
_cell.angle_gamma   90.00
#
_symmetry.space_group_name_H-M   'P 1'
#
loop_
_entity.id
_entity.type
_entity.pdbx_description
1 polymer ?
#
loop_
_entity_poly.entity_id
_entity_poly.type
_entity_poly.pdbx_seq_one_letter_code
_entity_poly.pdbx_strand_id
1 'polypeptide(L)' 'MHLHLDCFSGIAGDMLLGALIELGAKPEQILSEIGRLGLNVEISFPKRDVGHAIFGTGVEVIDLDHHHHD' A
#
# COMPACT_ATOMS: atom_id res chain seq x y z
N MET A 1 -19.61 10.19 -9.37
CA MET A 1 -19.01 8.90 -8.98
C MET A 1 -18.69 8.99 -7.51
N HIS A 2 -19.28 8.13 -6.68
CA HIS A 2 -19.04 8.11 -5.23
C HIS A 2 -18.27 6.84 -4.90
N LEU A 3 -17.13 6.99 -4.22
CA LEU A 3 -16.38 5.86 -3.67
C LEU A 3 -16.90 5.58 -2.26
N HIS A 4 -17.34 4.35 -2.00
CA HIS A 4 -17.79 3.91 -0.69
C HIS A 4 -16.83 2.83 -0.18
N LEU A 5 -16.17 3.10 0.94
CA LEU A 5 -15.27 2.17 1.61
C LEU A 5 -15.92 1.72 2.92
N ASP A 6 -16.41 0.48 2.95
CA ASP A 6 -16.93 -0.17 4.15
C ASP A 6 -15.99 -1.29 4.57
N CYS A 7 -15.35 -1.10 5.71
CA CYS A 7 -14.41 -2.08 6.29
C CYS A 7 -14.92 -2.53 7.65
N PHE A 8 -16.07 -3.21 7.68
CA PHE A 8 -16.71 -3.67 8.93
C PHE A 8 -15.76 -4.46 9.85
N SER A 9 -14.82 -5.23 9.26
CA SER A 9 -13.80 -6.02 9.96
C SER A 9 -12.40 -5.41 9.87
N GLY A 10 -12.27 -4.18 9.38
CA GLY A 10 -11.00 -3.56 9.01
C GLY A 10 -10.42 -4.08 7.70
N ILE A 11 -9.39 -3.38 7.21
CA ILE A 11 -8.56 -3.74 6.06
C ILE A 11 -7.11 -3.41 6.42
N ALA A 12 -6.15 -4.22 5.97
CA ALA A 12 -4.73 -3.93 6.17
C ALA A 12 -4.32 -2.68 5.35
N GLY A 13 -3.36 -1.91 5.88
CA GLY A 13 -2.94 -0.66 5.25
C GLY A 13 -2.35 -0.84 3.85
N ASP A 14 -1.54 -1.88 3.65
CA ASP A 14 -0.97 -2.25 2.36
C ASP A 14 -2.04 -2.65 1.34
N MET A 15 -3.06 -3.40 1.78
CA MET A 15 -4.20 -3.78 0.94
C MET A 15 -5.04 -2.58 0.55
N LEU A 16 -5.27 -1.63 1.46
CA LEU A 16 -5.99 -0.40 1.16
C LEU A 16 -5.24 0.46 0.15
N LEU A 17 -3.93 0.66 0.34
CA LEU A 17 -3.11 1.44 -0.59
C LEU A 17 -3.06 0.79 -1.98
N GLY A 18 -2.92 -0.54 -2.04
CA GLY A 18 -2.99 -1.30 -3.29
C GLY A 18 -4.32 -1.08 -4.01
N ALA A 19 -5.45 -1.19 -3.29
CA ALA A 19 -6.77 -0.97 -3.86
C ALA A 19 -6.96 0.47 -4.38
N LEU A 20 -6.42 1.48 -3.69
CA LEU A 20 -6.47 2.87 -4.15
C LEU A 20 -5.71 3.06 -5.47
N ILE A 21 -4.56 2.40 -5.63
CA ILE A 21 -3.78 2.45 -6.87
C ILE A 21 -4.57 1.83 -8.03
N GLU A 22 -5.22 0.68 -7.80
CA GLU A 22 -6.06 0.04 -8.83
C GLU A 22 -7.30 0.85 -9.18
N LEU A 23 -7.82 1.66 -8.25
CA LEU A 23 -8.87 2.64 -8.49
C LEU A 23 -8.38 3.90 -9.21
N GLY A 24 -7.09 4.00 -9.53
CA GLY A 24 -6.48 5.07 -10.32
C GLY A 24 -5.72 6.13 -9.51
N ALA A 25 -5.52 5.93 -8.20
CA ALA A 25 -4.61 6.78 -7.44
C ALA A 25 -3.17 6.60 -7.94
N LYS A 26 -2.45 7.71 -8.11
CA LYS A 26 -1.07 7.67 -8.60
C LYS A 26 -0.11 7.30 -7.45
N PRO A 27 0.80 6.33 -7.63
CA PRO A 27 1.77 5.96 -6.61
C PRO A 27 2.56 7.15 -6.06
N GLU A 28 2.91 8.12 -6.91
CA GLU A 28 3.69 9.29 -6.51
C GLU A 28 2.93 10.21 -5.55
N GLN A 29 1.60 10.28 -5.68
CA GLN A 29 0.76 11.04 -4.75
C GLN A 29 0.71 10.34 -3.38
N ILE A 30 0.60 9.02 -3.37
CA ILE A 30 0.65 8.22 -2.14
C ILE A 30 2.00 8.41 -1.44
N LEU A 31 3.11 8.30 -2.17
CA LEU A 31 4.45 8.52 -1.63
C LEU A 31 4.62 9.93 -1.07
N SER A 32 4.14 10.96 -1.78
CA SER A 32 4.17 12.35 -1.31
C SER A 32 3.41 12.54 -0.01
N GLU A 33 2.20 11.98 0.11
CA GLU A 33 1.39 12.12 1.32
C GLU A 33 1.94 11.31 2.50
N ILE A 34 2.46 10.10 2.26
CA ILE A 34 3.12 9.31 3.31
C ILE A 34 4.40 10.01 3.78
N GLY A 35 5.18 10.60 2.88
CA GLY A 35 6.40 11.34 3.23
C GLY A 35 6.15 12.52 4.19
N ARG A 36 4.95 13.08 4.20
CA ARG A 36 4.56 14.15 5.15
C ARG A 36 4.42 13.67 6.59
N LEU A 37 4.34 12.36 6.82
CA LEU A 37 4.31 11.77 8.16
C LEU A 37 5.68 11.80 8.83
N GLY A 38 6.76 12.09 8.09
CA GLY A 38 8.12 12.14 8.64
C GLY A 38 8.67 10.76 9.04
N LEU A 39 8.18 9.70 8.40
CA LEU A 39 8.64 8.33 8.60
C LEU A 39 9.87 8.05 7.74
N ASN A 40 10.87 7.38 8.31
CA ASN A 40 12.04 6.94 7.57
C ASN A 40 11.80 5.54 6.99
N VAL A 41 11.01 5.48 5.91
CA VAL A 41 10.60 4.23 5.28
C VAL A 41 10.82 4.26 3.78
N GLU A 42 11.14 3.10 3.21
CA GLU A 42 11.06 2.87 1.77
C GLU A 42 9.76 2.14 1.42
N ILE A 43 9.11 2.56 0.34
CA ILE A 43 7.83 1.98 -0.11
C ILE A 43 7.95 1.57 -1.57
N SER A 44 7.51 0.34 -1.87
CA SER A 44 7.46 -0.18 -3.23
C SER A 44 6.09 -0.76 -3.58
N PHE A 45 5.80 -0.86 -4.88
CA PHE A 45 4.50 -1.27 -5.40
C PHE A 45 4.63 -2.47 -6.35
N PRO A 46 5.00 -3.66 -5.85
CA PRO A 46 5.13 -4.83 -6.69
C PRO A 46 3.75 -5.29 -7.19
N LYS A 47 3.72 -5.97 -8.34
CA LYS A 47 2.56 -6.79 -8.68
C LYS A 47 2.48 -7.96 -7.71
N ARG A 48 1.33 -8.16 -7.07
CA ARG A 48 1.01 -9.40 -6.35
C ARG A 48 0.28 -10.37 -7.27
N ASP A 49 0.73 -11.61 -7.21
CA ASP A 49 0.04 -12.79 -7.74
C ASP A 49 -0.05 -13.78 -6.56
N VAL A 50 -1.26 -14.12 -6.16
CA VAL A 50 -1.51 -15.08 -5.08
C VAL A 50 -2.00 -16.44 -5.61
N GLY A 51 -1.84 -16.67 -6.92
CA GLY A 51 -2.32 -17.85 -7.62
C GLY A 51 -3.80 -17.78 -7.98
N HIS A 52 -4.30 -18.81 -8.65
CA HIS A 52 -5.72 -18.95 -9.03
C HIS A 52 -6.30 -17.74 -9.80
N ALA A 53 -5.46 -17.07 -10.61
CA ALA A 53 -5.81 -15.87 -11.38
C ALA A 53 -6.21 -14.65 -10.53
N ILE A 54 -5.75 -14.60 -9.28
CA ILE A 54 -5.96 -13.46 -8.39
C ILE A 54 -4.69 -12.60 -8.41
N PHE A 55 -4.85 -11.39 -8.93
CA PHE A 55 -3.78 -10.40 -9.04
C PHE A 55 -4.17 -9.12 -8.32
N GLY A 56 -3.16 -8.38 -7.87
CA GLY A 56 -3.37 -7.07 -7.27
C GLY A 56 -2.12 -6.22 -7.27
N THR A 57 -2.25 -4.94 -6.92
CA THR A 57 -1.11 -4.10 -6.56
C THR A 57 -0.73 -4.37 -5.10
N GLY A 58 0.47 -4.91 -4.88
CA GLY A 58 1.06 -5.02 -3.56
C GLY A 58 1.64 -3.69 -3.10
N VAL A 59 1.70 -3.51 -1.78
CA VAL A 59 2.48 -2.42 -1.17
C VAL A 59 3.40 -3.05 -0.15
N GLU A 60 4.69 -2.76 -0.28
CA GLU A 60 5.70 -3.19 0.66
C GLU A 60 6.32 -1.96 1.30
N VAL A 61 6.53 -2.03 2.62
CA VAL A 61 7.08 -0.94 3.43
C VAL A 61 8.26 -1.49 4.20
N ILE A 62 9.43 -0.86 4.04
CA ILE A 62 10.66 -1.19 4.75
C ILE A 62 10.94 -0.07 5.74
N ASP A 63 10.97 -0.39 7.03
CA ASP A 63 11.41 0.51 8.09
C ASP A 63 12.95 0.60 8.07
N LEU A 64 13.47 1.81 7.84
CA LEU A 64 14.91 2.05 7.79
C LEU A 64 15.51 2.36 9.15
N ASP A 65 14.69 2.66 10.17
CA ASP A 65 15.16 2.94 11.52
C ASP A 65 15.45 1.66 12.31
N HIS A 66 14.77 0.56 11.96
CA HIS A 66 14.97 -0.75 12.56
C HIS A 66 15.58 -1.72 11.56
N HIS A 67 16.92 -1.82 11.57
CA HIS A 67 17.59 -3.01 11.04
C HIS A 67 17.17 -4.22 11.87
N HIS A 68 16.17 -4.97 11.40
CA HIS A 68 15.88 -6.31 11.89
C HIS A 68 17.17 -7.13 11.80
N HIS A 69 17.75 -7.45 12.95
CA HIS A 69 18.65 -8.58 13.07
C HIS A 69 17.80 -9.83 12.84
N ASP A 70 18.30 -10.71 11.96
CA ASP A 70 17.72 -12.01 11.55
C ASP A 70 17.06 -12.83 12.67
#